data_AF-M3IH94-F1
#
_entry.id   AF-M3IH94-F1
#
_cell.length_a   1.000
_cell.length_b   1.000
_cell.length_c   1.000
_cell.angle_alpha   90.00
_cell.angle_beta   90.00
_cell.angle_gamma   90.00
#
_symmetry.space_group_name_H-M   'P 1'
#
loop_
_entity.id
_entity.type
_entity.pdbx_description
1 polymer ?
#
loop_
_entity_poly.entity_id
_entity_poly.type
_entity_poly.pdbx_seq_one_letter_code
_entity_poly.pdbx_strand_id
1 'polypeptide(L)'
;MGGLYSKVSQKFIHSFGVPTSFDGNRRKKARERLDTFTDIETKNAIIYSLAKYAEPGKAPEEPSSQPNVDPKEQRTYFQYRIEELESRIQLIEYTIQEGRLDPDQAETAYQDLGDWKKELSELKQVQNQIPDL
;
A
#
# COMPACT_ATOMS: atom_id res chain seq x y z
N MET A 1 31.51 2.18 -23.49
CA MET A 1 31.12 1.49 -22.23
C MET A 1 29.83 2.13 -21.70
N GLY A 2 28.64 1.74 -22.21
CA GLY A 2 27.38 2.43 -21.84
C GLY A 2 26.13 1.55 -21.87
N GLY A 3 26.26 0.24 -21.68
CA GLY A 3 25.19 -0.74 -21.97
C GLY A 3 24.52 -1.41 -20.76
N LEU A 4 25.06 -1.31 -19.55
CA LEU A 4 24.51 -2.02 -18.37
C LEU A 4 23.56 -1.17 -17.51
N TYR A 5 23.87 0.13 -17.34
CA TYR A 5 23.04 1.05 -16.53
C TYR A 5 21.62 1.23 -17.07
N SER A 6 21.41 1.08 -18.39
CA SER A 6 20.11 1.26 -19.06
C SER A 6 19.12 0.12 -18.78
N LYS A 7 19.58 -1.14 -18.78
CA LYS A 7 18.69 -2.31 -18.61
C LYS A 7 18.25 -2.53 -17.16
N VAL A 8 19.11 -2.19 -16.20
CA VAL A 8 18.81 -2.34 -14.76
C VAL A 8 17.81 -1.28 -14.31
N SER A 9 18.01 -0.02 -14.75
CA SER A 9 17.05 1.07 -14.51
C SER A 9 15.69 0.81 -15.18
N GLN A 10 15.66 0.24 -16.38
CA GLN A 10 14.39 -0.13 -17.03
C GLN A 10 13.65 -1.27 -16.34
N LYS A 11 14.33 -2.26 -15.75
CA LYS A 11 13.66 -3.28 -14.93
C LYS A 11 13.07 -2.68 -13.67
N PHE A 12 13.80 -1.77 -13.04
CA PHE A 12 13.38 -1.07 -11.83
C PHE A 12 12.12 -0.21 -12.10
N ILE A 13 12.15 0.65 -13.13
CA ILE A 13 11.02 1.52 -13.49
C ILE A 13 9.78 0.74 -13.98
N HIS A 14 9.93 -0.45 -14.55
CA HIS A 14 8.77 -1.29 -14.92
C HIS A 14 8.19 -2.10 -13.75
N SER A 15 8.97 -2.34 -12.69
CA SER A 15 8.52 -3.11 -11.51
C SER A 15 7.69 -2.27 -10.52
N PHE A 16 8.01 -0.98 -10.38
CA PHE A 16 7.16 -0.01 -9.71
C PHE A 16 6.21 0.54 -10.76
N GLY A 17 4.90 0.60 -10.52
CA GLY A 17 3.88 1.02 -11.50
C GLY A 17 3.97 2.48 -12.00
N VAL A 18 5.15 3.09 -12.06
CA VAL A 18 5.42 4.36 -12.73
C VAL A 18 5.22 4.14 -14.23
N PRO A 19 4.14 4.65 -14.84
CA PRO A 19 3.87 4.39 -16.24
C PRO A 19 4.96 5.04 -17.10
N THR A 20 5.77 4.24 -17.77
CA THR A 20 6.81 4.70 -18.71
C THR A 20 6.21 5.22 -20.03
N SER A 21 4.89 5.08 -20.20
CA SER A 21 4.14 5.55 -21.36
C SER A 21 2.92 6.36 -20.93
N PHE A 22 2.88 7.59 -21.44
CA PHE A 22 1.83 8.58 -21.27
C PHE A 22 0.58 8.26 -22.10
N ASP A 23 0.02 7.07 -21.96
CA ASP A 23 -1.34 6.82 -22.46
C ASP A 23 -2.34 7.49 -21.51
N GLY A 24 -3.14 8.43 -22.03
CA GLY A 24 -4.10 9.23 -21.25
C GLY A 24 -5.10 8.37 -20.46
N ASN A 25 -5.45 7.20 -20.97
CA ASN A 25 -6.36 6.27 -20.30
C ASN A 25 -5.72 5.65 -19.05
N ARG A 26 -4.43 5.29 -19.11
CA ARG A 26 -3.71 4.74 -17.95
C ARG A 26 -3.52 5.76 -16.84
N ARG A 27 -3.21 7.01 -17.20
CA ARG A 27 -3.11 8.11 -16.24
C ARG A 27 -4.43 8.37 -15.51
N LYS A 28 -5.55 8.32 -16.25
CA LYS A 28 -6.88 8.50 -15.67
C LYS A 28 -7.18 7.40 -14.65
N LYS A 29 -6.98 6.13 -15.00
CA LYS A 29 -7.19 5.00 -14.08
C LYS A 29 -6.28 5.05 -12.85
N ALA A 30 -5.02 5.44 -13.03
CA ALA A 30 -4.09 5.60 -11.91
C ALA A 30 -4.54 6.72 -10.94
N ARG A 31 -5.04 7.83 -11.49
CA ARG A 31 -5.61 8.92 -10.69
C ARG A 31 -6.88 8.47 -9.95
N GLU A 32 -7.82 7.82 -10.64
CA GLU A 32 -9.05 7.30 -10.02
C GLU A 32 -8.74 6.35 -8.85
N ARG A 33 -7.75 5.45 -9.00
CA ARG A 33 -7.27 4.58 -7.91
C ARG A 33 -6.74 5.38 -6.71
N LEU A 34 -5.92 6.41 -6.97
CA LEU A 34 -5.33 7.25 -5.93
C LEU A 34 -6.38 8.09 -5.21
N ASP A 35 -7.37 8.61 -5.94
CA ASP A 35 -8.48 9.38 -5.38
C ASP A 35 -9.28 8.48 -4.43
N THR A 36 -9.68 7.27 -4.87
CA THR A 36 -10.36 6.28 -4.01
C THR A 36 -9.56 5.93 -2.76
N PHE A 37 -8.24 5.72 -2.89
CA PHE A 37 -7.36 5.45 -1.76
C PHE A 37 -7.39 6.59 -0.73
N THR A 38 -7.22 7.82 -1.22
CA THR A 38 -7.17 9.03 -0.38
C THR A 38 -8.50 9.28 0.34
N ASP A 39 -9.62 9.04 -0.33
CA ASP A 39 -10.95 9.18 0.25
C ASP A 39 -11.16 8.20 1.41
N ILE A 40 -10.75 6.94 1.23
CA ILE A 40 -10.87 5.90 2.27
C ILE A 40 -9.94 6.20 3.45
N GLU A 41 -8.68 6.58 3.22
CA GLU A 41 -7.76 7.00 4.29
C GLU A 41 -8.31 8.19 5.09
N THR A 42 -8.91 9.16 4.41
CA THR A 42 -9.54 10.31 5.05
C THR A 42 -10.71 9.87 5.94
N LYS A 43 -11.59 9.01 5.42
CA LYS A 43 -12.71 8.42 6.20
C LYS A 43 -12.18 7.69 7.44
N ASN A 44 -11.15 6.86 7.28
CA ASN A 44 -10.54 6.10 8.37
C ASN A 44 -9.92 7.03 9.43
N ALA A 45 -9.17 8.05 9.00
CA ALA A 45 -8.55 9.02 9.89
C ALA A 45 -9.59 9.80 10.71
N ILE A 46 -10.71 10.18 10.09
CA ILE A 46 -11.83 10.81 10.80
C ILE A 46 -12.38 9.85 11.86
N ILE A 47 -12.64 8.58 11.52
CA ILE A 47 -13.15 7.57 12.48
C ILE A 47 -12.18 7.39 13.65
N TYR A 48 -10.88 7.24 13.40
CA TYR A 48 -9.89 7.12 14.47
C TYR A 48 -9.81 8.37 15.36
N SER A 49 -9.93 9.56 14.76
CA SER A 49 -9.94 10.80 15.53
C SER A 49 -11.16 10.89 16.45
N LEU A 50 -12.35 10.52 15.95
CA LEU A 50 -13.58 10.49 16.74
C LEU A 50 -13.48 9.49 17.89
N ALA A 51 -12.90 8.30 17.64
CA ALA A 51 -12.69 7.29 18.68
C ALA A 51 -11.72 7.76 19.77
N LYS A 52 -10.65 8.49 19.41
CA LYS A 52 -9.65 9.01 20.36
C LYS A 52 -10.20 10.10 21.29
N TYR A 53 -11.13 10.91 20.81
CA TYR A 53 -11.74 12.00 21.58
C TYR A 53 -13.13 11.64 22.14
N ALA A 54 -13.53 10.37 22.05
CA ALA A 54 -14.74 9.89 22.71
C ALA A 54 -14.60 10.09 24.24
N GLU A 55 -15.53 10.84 24.83
CA GLU A 55 -15.50 11.14 26.26
C GLU A 55 -15.61 9.85 27.09
N PRO A 56 -14.74 9.63 28.10
CA PRO A 56 -14.85 8.48 28.99
C PRO A 56 -16.23 8.45 29.65
N GLY A 57 -16.98 7.36 29.47
CA GLY A 57 -18.31 7.18 30.06
C GLY A 57 -19.49 7.56 29.17
N LYS A 58 -19.25 8.13 27.98
CA LYS A 58 -20.25 8.12 26.91
C LYS A 58 -20.05 6.89 26.03
N ALA A 59 -21.13 6.18 25.72
CA ALA A 59 -21.08 5.20 24.64
C ALA A 59 -20.61 5.93 23.37
N PRO A 60 -19.61 5.43 22.63
CA PRO A 60 -19.30 5.96 21.32
C PRO A 60 -20.60 6.00 20.53
N GLU A 61 -20.96 7.14 19.93
CA GLU A 61 -22.00 7.11 18.89
C GLU A 61 -21.50 6.10 17.85
N GLU A 62 -22.21 4.97 17.72
CA GLU A 62 -21.82 3.93 16.79
C GLU A 62 -21.68 4.59 15.41
N PRO A 63 -20.50 4.52 14.77
CA PRO A 63 -20.40 4.95 13.39
C PRO A 63 -21.48 4.21 12.61
N SER A 64 -22.27 4.94 11.81
CA SER A 64 -23.46 4.45 11.12
C SER A 64 -23.26 3.02 10.61
N SER A 65 -24.21 2.12 10.88
CA SER A 65 -24.11 0.66 10.74
C SER A 65 -23.90 0.12 9.31
N GLN A 66 -23.65 1.00 8.34
CA GLN A 66 -23.29 0.63 6.98
C GLN A 66 -21.79 0.90 6.77
N PRO A 67 -21.01 -0.07 6.28
CA PRO A 67 -19.69 0.25 5.77
C PRO A 67 -19.87 1.30 4.67
N ASN A 68 -19.44 2.54 4.93
CA ASN A 68 -19.60 3.69 4.04
C ASN A 68 -18.67 3.63 2.80
N VAL A 69 -18.35 2.41 2.36
CA VAL A 69 -17.41 2.08 1.29
C VAL A 69 -17.91 0.82 0.60
N ASP A 70 -18.18 0.93 -0.71
CA ASP A 70 -18.61 -0.17 -1.59
C ASP A 70 -17.53 -1.29 -1.61
N PRO A 71 -17.87 -2.59 -1.59
CA PRO A 71 -16.93 -3.69 -1.82
C PRO A 71 -15.91 -3.44 -2.96
N LYS A 72 -16.32 -2.79 -4.06
CA LYS A 72 -15.41 -2.45 -5.16
C LYS A 72 -14.34 -1.43 -4.75
N GLU A 73 -14.73 -0.41 -3.98
CA GLU A 73 -13.82 0.60 -3.44
C GLU A 73 -12.88 -0.03 -2.41
N GLN A 74 -13.39 -0.90 -1.54
CA GLN A 74 -12.57 -1.66 -0.59
C GLN A 74 -11.51 -2.49 -1.30
N ARG A 75 -11.88 -3.22 -2.36
CA ARG A 75 -10.91 -3.98 -3.16
C ARG A 75 -9.86 -3.09 -3.78
N THR A 76 -10.26 -1.94 -4.30
CA THR A 76 -9.33 -0.97 -4.90
C THR A 76 -8.34 -0.44 -3.89
N TYR A 77 -8.81 -0.12 -2.67
CA TYR A 77 -7.98 0.29 -1.55
C TYR A 77 -6.96 -0.79 -1.13
N PHE A 78 -7.43 -2.01 -0.85
CA PHE A 78 -6.55 -3.10 -0.44
C PHE A 78 -5.56 -3.48 -1.54
N GLN A 79 -6.01 -3.47 -2.80
CA GLN A 79 -5.13 -3.72 -3.94
C GLN A 79 -3.99 -2.69 -3.99
N TYR A 80 -4.30 -1.41 -3.79
CA TYR A 80 -3.28 -0.35 -3.77
C TYR A 80 -2.30 -0.53 -2.60
N ARG A 81 -2.79 -0.79 -1.38
CA ARG A 81 -1.94 -1.04 -0.20
C ARG A 81 -1.02 -2.26 -0.39
N ILE A 82 -1.55 -3.34 -0.97
CA ILE A 82 -0.79 -4.55 -1.29
C ILE A 82 0.31 -4.24 -2.32
N GLU A 83 -0.03 -3.58 -3.44
CA GLU A 83 0.93 -3.21 -4.48
C GLU A 83 2.05 -2.31 -3.94
N GLU A 84 1.73 -1.35 -3.07
CA GLU A 84 2.71 -0.46 -2.44
C GLU A 84 3.68 -1.23 -1.53
N LEU A 85 3.14 -2.05 -0.62
CA LEU A 85 3.92 -2.82 0.36
C LEU A 85 4.80 -3.88 -0.33
N GLU A 86 4.28 -4.56 -1.35
CA GLU A 86 5.07 -5.48 -2.18
C GLU A 86 6.25 -4.78 -2.83
N SER A 87 6.05 -3.57 -3.33
CA SER A 87 7.15 -2.81 -3.97
C SER A 87 8.20 -2.36 -2.96
N ARG A 88 7.80 -1.97 -1.74
CA ARG A 88 8.71 -1.63 -0.64
C ARG A 88 9.55 -2.84 -0.20
N ILE A 89 8.91 -4.00 -0.06
CA ILE A 89 9.59 -5.28 0.22
C ILE A 89 10.64 -5.57 -0.85
N GLN A 90 10.26 -5.52 -2.13
CA GLN A 90 11.17 -5.79 -3.25
C GLN A 90 12.36 -4.83 -3.28
N LEU A 91 12.15 -3.54 -2.99
CA LEU A 91 13.22 -2.56 -2.93
C LEU A 91 14.25 -2.89 -1.83
N ILE A 92 13.78 -3.25 -0.64
CA ILE A 92 14.67 -3.57 0.47
C ILE A 92 15.38 -4.90 0.23
N GLU A 93 14.68 -5.93 -0.24
CA GLU A 93 15.30 -7.21 -0.61
C GLU A 93 16.41 -7.02 -1.66
N TYR A 94 16.17 -6.20 -2.69
CA TYR A 94 17.18 -5.85 -3.68
C TYR A 94 18.37 -5.11 -3.06
N THR A 95 18.11 -4.13 -2.20
CA THR A 95 19.17 -3.33 -1.56
C THR A 95 20.06 -4.18 -0.66
N ILE A 96 19.47 -5.15 0.05
CA ILE A 96 20.19 -6.16 0.84
C ILE A 96 21.04 -7.06 -0.08
N GLN A 97 20.46 -7.58 -1.17
CA GLN A 97 21.17 -8.46 -2.12
C GLN A 97 22.38 -7.78 -2.76
N GLU A 98 22.29 -6.47 -3.02
CA GLU A 98 23.39 -5.66 -3.56
C GLU A 98 24.47 -5.32 -2.52
N GLY A 99 24.28 -5.68 -1.25
CA GLY A 99 25.23 -5.40 -0.17
C GLY A 99 25.42 -3.90 0.09
N ARG A 100 24.37 -3.10 -0.15
CA ARG A 100 24.42 -1.62 -0.04
C ARG A 100 24.07 -1.09 1.35
N LEU A 101 23.85 -1.99 2.31
CA LEU A 101 23.51 -1.65 3.68
C LEU A 101 24.67 -2.02 4.61
N ASP A 102 24.98 -1.13 5.53
CA ASP A 102 25.87 -1.43 6.64
C ASP A 102 25.20 -2.45 7.60
N PRO A 103 25.96 -3.17 8.45
CA PRO A 103 25.41 -4.25 9.28
C PRO A 103 24.18 -3.85 10.13
N ASP A 104 24.21 -2.69 10.78
CA ASP A 104 23.11 -2.19 11.61
C ASP A 104 21.86 -1.88 10.77
N GLN A 105 22.05 -1.39 9.54
CA GLN A 105 20.98 -1.13 8.58
C GLN A 105 20.39 -2.43 8.05
N ALA A 106 21.24 -3.44 7.80
CA ALA A 106 20.81 -4.75 7.35
C ALA A 106 19.96 -5.46 8.41
N GLU A 107 20.37 -5.42 9.68
CA GLU A 107 19.58 -5.98 10.79
C GLU A 107 18.19 -5.34 10.88
N THR A 108 18.12 -4.01 10.86
CA THR A 108 16.85 -3.26 10.85
C THR A 108 16.01 -3.65 9.63
N ALA A 109 16.62 -3.73 8.45
CA ALA A 109 15.93 -4.09 7.21
C ALA A 109 15.36 -5.52 7.25
N TYR A 110 16.04 -6.47 7.90
CA TYR A 110 15.50 -7.83 8.06
C TYR A 110 14.31 -7.89 9.02
N GLN A 111 14.34 -7.10 10.11
CA GLN A 111 13.21 -6.98 11.03
C GLN A 111 11.99 -6.38 10.32
N ASP A 112 12.20 -5.24 9.67
CA ASP A 112 11.20 -4.56 8.84
C ASP A 112 10.58 -5.50 7.78
N LEU A 113 11.41 -6.28 7.07
CA LEU A 113 10.94 -7.26 6.10
C LEU A 113 10.08 -8.36 6.74
N GLY A 114 10.40 -8.80 7.95
CA GLY A 114 9.59 -9.76 8.71
C GLY A 114 8.19 -9.21 8.98
N ASP A 115 8.11 -7.99 9.49
CA ASP A 115 6.86 -7.32 9.83
C ASP A 115 6.02 -7.02 8.58
N TRP A 116 6.63 -6.49 7.51
CA TRP A 116 5.89 -6.20 6.27
C TRP A 116 5.41 -7.45 5.56
N LYS A 117 6.15 -8.56 5.60
CA LYS A 117 5.66 -9.83 5.02
C LYS A 117 4.46 -10.37 5.77
N LYS A 118 4.42 -10.18 7.09
CA LYS A 118 3.26 -10.52 7.91
C LYS A 118 2.07 -9.61 7.57
N GLU A 119 2.26 -8.29 7.55
CA GLU A 119 1.23 -7.32 7.15
C GLU A 119 0.69 -7.63 5.75
N LEU A 120 1.55 -7.94 4.79
CA LEU A 120 1.16 -8.31 3.42
C LEU A 120 0.23 -9.53 3.40
N SER A 121 0.54 -10.55 4.22
CA SER A 121 -0.30 -11.74 4.35
C SER A 121 -1.67 -11.39 4.93
N GLU A 122 -1.70 -10.55 5.97
CA GLU A 122 -2.94 -10.10 6.60
C GLU A 122 -3.79 -9.27 5.62
N LEU A 123 -3.20 -8.33 4.89
CA LEU A 123 -3.90 -7.53 3.88
C LEU A 123 -4.50 -8.41 2.77
N LYS A 124 -3.77 -9.43 2.29
CA LYS A 124 -4.29 -10.40 1.31
C LYS A 124 -5.45 -11.22 1.86
N GLN A 125 -5.38 -11.64 3.12
CA GLN A 125 -6.47 -12.35 3.78
C GLN A 125 -7.72 -11.48 3.89
N VAL A 126 -7.58 -10.22 4.30
CA VAL A 126 -8.70 -9.27 4.39
C VAL A 126 -9.29 -9.00 3.00
N GLN A 127 -8.46 -8.79 1.97
CA GLN A 127 -8.92 -8.59 0.61
C GLN A 127 -9.77 -9.76 0.10
N ASN A 128 -9.41 -11.00 0.46
CA ASN A 128 -10.14 -12.22 0.09
C ASN A 128 -11.48 -12.39 0.83
N GLN A 129 -11.71 -11.64 1.91
CA GLN A 129 -12.98 -11.65 2.65
C GLN A 129 -13.99 -10.64 2.09
N ILE A 130 -13.57 -9.75 1.19
CA ILE A 130 -14.47 -8.79 0.55
C ILE A 130 -15.41 -9.57 -0.39
N PRO A 131 -16.73 -9.34 -0.37
CA PRO A 131 -17.67 -10.01 -1.27
C PRO A 131 -17.38 -9.74 -2.76
N ASP A 132 -17.48 -10.76 -3.61
CA ASP A 132 -17.53 -10.59 -5.07
C ASP A 132 -18.95 -10.11 -5.41
N LEU A 133 -19.07 -8.90 -5.95
CA LEU A 133 -20.35 -8.33 -6.41
C LEU A 133 -20.80 -8.96 -7.73
#